data_AF-A0A077YF20-F1
#
_entry.id   AF-A0A077YF20-F1
#
_cell.length_a   1.000
_cell.length_b   1.000
_cell.length_c   1.000
_cell.angle_alpha   90.00
_cell.angle_beta   90.00
_cell.angle_gamma   90.00
#
_symmetry.space_group_name_H-M   'P 1'
#
loop_
_entity.id
_entity.type
_entity.pdbx_description
1 polymer ?
#
loop_
_entity_poly.entity_id
_entity_poly.type
_entity_poly.pdbx_seq_one_letter_code
_entity_poly.pdbx_strand_id
1 'polypeptide(L)'
;MEKKDENDYLWKIIKDLNMVDKKEKMIYSNIKINNLKTNKNNLPKIKISKKYVEVGCLGIWKLSSSKNKYDIKKLKDNDANTYWQSSSIGPHTITIQFLKLTKVSKIFLLFNYLLDESYTPCEILIKIGNDEHNLEYLCTTYCDINKYSLEDPFWFVIDLKKINFLSFFSNYNLKVLKNKNVSIYCHCLQICILSSQHYGKDTRVRQIKIYGPNYSFYKYDKMILQKT
;
A
#
# COMPACT_ATOMS: atom_id res chain seq x y z
N MET A 1 -56.37 21.85 -18.47
CA MET A 1 -56.05 22.05 -17.04
C MET A 1 -55.29 20.80 -16.59
N GLU A 2 -54.07 20.61 -17.09
CA GLU A 2 -53.31 19.35 -17.03
C GLU A 2 -51.87 19.64 -16.63
N LYS A 3 -51.57 19.63 -15.32
CA LYS A 3 -50.20 19.69 -14.75
C LYS A 3 -50.13 18.99 -13.38
N LYS A 4 -50.85 17.87 -13.19
CA LYS A 4 -50.80 17.10 -11.93
C LYS A 4 -50.16 15.72 -12.04
N ASP A 5 -50.06 15.11 -13.21
CA ASP A 5 -49.68 13.69 -13.33
C ASP A 5 -48.17 13.43 -13.52
N GLU A 6 -47.39 14.39 -14.04
CA GLU A 6 -45.94 14.19 -14.25
C GLU A 6 -45.14 14.11 -12.94
N ASN A 7 -45.60 14.80 -11.88
CA ASN A 7 -44.89 14.86 -10.61
C ASN A 7 -44.97 13.52 -9.85
N ASP A 8 -46.11 12.83 -9.91
CA ASP A 8 -46.29 11.54 -9.25
C ASP A 8 -45.49 10.42 -9.93
N TYR A 9 -45.29 10.50 -11.25
CA TYR A 9 -44.46 9.55 -11.99
C TYR A 9 -42.97 9.69 -11.62
N LEU A 10 -42.47 10.93 -11.51
CA LEU A 10 -41.11 11.22 -11.06
C LEU A 10 -40.86 10.74 -9.62
N TRP A 11 -41.80 10.97 -8.70
CA TRP A 11 -41.70 10.47 -7.33
C TRP A 11 -41.71 8.95 -7.24
N LYS A 12 -42.43 8.26 -8.14
CA LYS A 12 -42.43 6.80 -8.22
C LYS A 12 -41.07 6.27 -8.68
N ILE A 13 -40.48 6.87 -9.72
CA ILE A 13 -39.13 6.52 -10.20
C ILE A 13 -38.09 6.70 -9.09
N ILE A 14 -38.14 7.81 -8.35
CA ILE A 14 -37.18 8.08 -7.26
C ILE A 14 -37.34 7.05 -6.12
N LYS A 15 -38.57 6.64 -5.80
CA LYS A 15 -38.81 5.59 -4.80
C LYS A 15 -38.29 4.24 -5.27
N ASP A 16 -38.50 3.88 -6.53
CA ASP A 16 -38.04 2.63 -7.10
C ASP A 16 -36.50 2.57 -7.16
N LEU A 17 -35.84 3.66 -7.56
CA LEU A 17 -34.37 3.78 -7.52
C LEU A 17 -33.80 3.62 -6.10
N ASN A 18 -34.43 4.26 -5.10
CA ASN A 18 -34.02 4.12 -3.71
C ASN A 18 -34.29 2.72 -3.13
N MET A 19 -35.33 2.02 -3.61
CA MET A 19 -35.62 0.64 -3.22
C MET A 19 -34.61 -0.35 -3.83
N VAL A 20 -34.18 -0.11 -5.08
CA VAL A 20 -33.11 -0.89 -5.73
C VAL A 20 -31.80 -0.73 -4.98
N ASP A 21 -31.40 0.51 -4.64
CA ASP A 21 -30.18 0.80 -3.88
C ASP A 21 -30.21 0.19 -2.46
N LYS A 22 -31.38 0.17 -1.80
CA LYS A 22 -31.57 -0.55 -0.51
C LYS A 22 -31.48 -2.06 -0.66
N LYS A 23 -32.05 -2.64 -1.72
CA LYS A 23 -31.96 -4.08 -2.01
C LYS A 23 -30.52 -4.48 -2.31
N GLU A 24 -29.79 -3.70 -3.10
CA GLU A 24 -28.37 -3.91 -3.35
C GLU A 24 -27.59 -3.86 -2.04
N LYS A 25 -27.74 -2.81 -1.21
CA LYS A 25 -27.09 -2.73 0.11
C LYS A 25 -27.41 -3.92 1.03
N MET A 26 -28.65 -4.40 1.03
CA MET A 26 -29.04 -5.60 1.79
C MET A 26 -28.40 -6.88 1.22
N ILE A 27 -28.39 -7.06 -0.11
CA ILE A 27 -27.75 -8.19 -0.78
C ILE A 27 -26.24 -8.18 -0.50
N TYR A 28 -25.58 -7.04 -0.62
CA TYR A 28 -24.16 -6.87 -0.26
C TYR A 28 -23.91 -7.17 1.22
N SER A 29 -24.78 -6.72 2.13
CA SER A 29 -24.66 -7.04 3.56
C SER A 29 -24.79 -8.55 3.84
N ASN A 30 -25.72 -9.22 3.16
CA ASN A 30 -25.94 -10.66 3.29
C ASN A 30 -24.82 -11.50 2.65
N ILE A 31 -24.28 -11.08 1.50
CA ILE A 31 -23.09 -11.68 0.88
C ILE A 31 -21.87 -11.53 1.79
N LYS A 32 -21.69 -10.37 2.44
CA LYS A 32 -20.61 -10.11 3.39
C LYS A 32 -20.70 -11.02 4.63
N ILE A 33 -21.91 -11.20 5.17
CA ILE A 33 -22.17 -12.10 6.32
C ILE A 33 -21.92 -13.56 5.97
N ASN A 34 -22.27 -14.01 4.76
CA ASN A 34 -22.04 -15.39 4.32
C ASN A 34 -20.56 -15.66 3.99
N ASN A 35 -19.83 -14.68 3.45
CA ASN A 35 -18.39 -14.82 3.14
C ASN A 35 -17.47 -14.72 4.38
N LEU A 36 -17.96 -14.18 5.49
CA LEU A 36 -17.23 -14.09 6.76
C LEU A 36 -17.01 -15.45 7.45
N LYS A 37 -17.67 -16.53 7.01
CA LYS A 37 -17.60 -17.83 7.70
C LYS A 37 -16.52 -18.80 7.22
N THR A 38 -15.79 -18.58 6.12
CA THR A 38 -14.84 -19.60 5.63
C THR A 38 -13.68 -19.06 4.78
N ASN A 39 -12.74 -18.27 5.34
CA ASN A 39 -11.38 -18.18 4.77
C ASN A 39 -10.37 -17.64 5.79
N LYS A 40 -9.39 -18.47 6.17
CA LYS A 40 -8.34 -18.11 7.14
C LYS A 40 -7.31 -17.10 6.61
N ASN A 41 -7.28 -16.77 5.31
CA ASN A 41 -6.41 -15.74 4.75
C ASN A 41 -7.22 -14.83 3.81
N ASN A 42 -7.52 -13.62 4.24
CA ASN A 42 -8.23 -12.58 3.47
C ASN A 42 -7.30 -11.74 2.56
N LEU A 43 -6.03 -12.13 2.44
CA LEU A 43 -5.03 -11.44 1.63
C LEU A 43 -5.08 -11.88 0.15
N PRO A 44 -4.97 -10.93 -0.80
CA PRO A 44 -4.79 -11.25 -2.20
C PRO A 44 -3.47 -12.01 -2.42
N LYS A 45 -3.46 -12.99 -3.33
CA LYS A 45 -2.26 -13.80 -3.61
C LYS A 45 -1.17 -12.95 -4.28
N ILE A 46 0.04 -12.99 -3.72
CA ILE A 46 1.22 -12.36 -4.33
C ILE A 46 1.86 -13.34 -5.33
N LYS A 47 1.88 -12.96 -6.62
CA LYS A 47 2.62 -13.70 -7.66
C LYS A 47 4.04 -13.13 -7.79
N ILE A 48 4.99 -13.69 -7.06
CA ILE A 48 6.40 -13.29 -7.11
C ILE A 48 7.33 -14.48 -7.37
N SER A 49 8.36 -14.28 -8.19
CA SER A 49 9.32 -15.34 -8.52
C SER A 49 10.22 -15.70 -7.32
N LYS A 50 10.61 -16.98 -7.21
CA LYS A 50 11.47 -17.54 -6.13
C LYS A 50 12.84 -16.86 -5.96
N LYS A 51 13.28 -16.05 -6.93
CA LYS A 51 14.48 -15.22 -6.85
C LYS A 51 14.33 -14.01 -5.93
N TYR A 52 13.16 -13.79 -5.32
CA TYR A 52 12.92 -12.74 -4.34
C TYR A 52 12.57 -13.34 -2.98
N VAL A 53 12.94 -12.65 -1.92
CA VAL A 53 12.67 -12.98 -0.52
C VAL A 53 12.16 -11.73 0.19
N GLU A 54 11.22 -11.89 1.12
CA GLU A 54 10.74 -10.79 1.97
C GLU A 54 11.88 -10.41 2.93
N VAL A 55 12.27 -9.13 2.97
CA VAL A 55 13.38 -8.60 3.76
C VAL A 55 12.94 -7.56 4.78
N GLY A 56 11.65 -7.25 4.86
CA GLY A 56 11.10 -6.27 5.80
C GLY A 56 11.28 -6.67 7.26
N CYS A 57 11.42 -7.97 7.55
CA CYS A 57 11.76 -8.46 8.89
C CYS A 57 13.19 -8.12 9.34
N LEU A 58 14.09 -7.75 8.43
CA LEU A 58 15.49 -7.39 8.73
C LEU A 58 15.65 -5.95 9.22
N GLY A 59 14.57 -5.16 9.17
CA GLY A 59 14.56 -3.75 9.54
C GLY A 59 13.69 -3.45 10.75
N ILE A 60 14.03 -2.35 11.42
CA ILE A 60 13.22 -1.70 12.47
C ILE A 60 12.29 -0.70 11.79
N TRP A 61 11.02 -0.73 12.15
CA TRP A 61 9.98 0.09 11.52
C TRP A 61 9.57 1.24 12.44
N LYS A 62 9.44 2.44 11.86
CA LYS A 62 8.92 3.63 12.54
C LYS A 62 7.85 4.29 11.67
N LEU A 63 6.88 4.92 12.33
CA LEU A 63 5.81 5.69 11.68
C LEU A 63 5.95 7.15 12.09
N SER A 64 5.63 8.09 11.20
CA SER A 64 5.55 9.51 11.54
C SER A 64 4.52 9.79 12.64
N SER A 65 3.37 9.12 12.54
CA SER A 65 2.28 9.20 13.50
C SER A 65 1.43 7.94 13.44
N SER A 66 0.64 7.70 14.48
CA SER A 66 -0.28 6.58 14.53
C SER A 66 -1.46 6.94 15.41
N LYS A 67 -2.67 6.67 14.93
CA LYS A 67 -3.89 6.83 15.73
C LYS A 67 -3.86 5.90 16.96
N ASN A 68 -3.36 4.67 16.81
CA ASN A 68 -3.26 3.71 17.91
C ASN A 68 -1.82 3.23 18.13
N LYS A 69 -1.46 2.96 19.39
CA LYS A 69 -0.10 2.54 19.82
C LYS A 69 0.43 1.27 19.15
N TYR A 70 -0.44 0.40 18.61
CA TYR A 70 -0.07 -0.89 18.02
C TYR A 70 -0.17 -0.95 16.50
N ASP A 71 -0.34 0.19 15.82
CA ASP A 71 -0.56 0.23 14.37
C ASP A 71 0.62 -0.30 13.55
N ILE A 72 1.85 -0.23 14.07
CA ILE A 72 3.04 -0.79 13.42
C ILE A 72 2.89 -2.30 13.18
N LYS A 73 2.30 -3.03 14.13
CA LYS A 73 2.14 -4.48 14.02
C LYS A 73 1.16 -4.83 12.89
N LYS A 74 0.16 -3.99 12.67
CA LYS A 74 -0.88 -4.19 11.64
C LYS A 74 -0.31 -4.14 10.24
N LEU A 75 0.74 -3.35 10.00
CA LEU A 75 1.45 -3.34 8.72
C LEU A 75 2.14 -4.67 8.37
N LYS A 76 2.22 -5.62 9.32
CA LYS A 76 2.97 -6.87 9.19
C LYS A 76 2.19 -8.09 9.67
N ASP A 77 0.92 -7.97 10.08
CA ASP A 77 0.17 -9.05 10.74
C ASP A 77 -0.47 -10.06 9.77
N ASN A 78 -0.39 -9.78 8.47
CA ASN A 78 -1.00 -10.59 7.41
C ASN A 78 -2.54 -10.63 7.49
N ASP A 79 -3.17 -9.55 7.94
CA ASP A 79 -4.62 -9.40 7.92
C ASP A 79 -5.03 -8.20 7.03
N ALA A 80 -5.88 -8.44 6.03
CA ALA A 80 -6.38 -7.37 5.17
C ALA A 80 -7.41 -6.45 5.87
N ASN A 81 -7.93 -6.84 7.03
CA ASN A 81 -8.93 -6.05 7.77
C ASN A 81 -8.31 -5.04 8.74
N THR A 82 -7.07 -5.28 9.19
CA THR A 82 -6.32 -4.38 10.04
C THR A 82 -5.56 -3.35 9.21
N TYR A 83 -5.23 -2.21 9.82
CA TYR A 83 -4.52 -1.13 9.15
C TYR A 83 -3.81 -0.22 10.16
N TRP A 84 -2.70 0.36 9.71
CA TRP A 84 -2.19 1.60 10.29
C TRP A 84 -3.06 2.77 9.82
N GLN A 85 -3.37 3.70 10.72
CA GLN A 85 -3.95 4.99 10.36
C GLN A 85 -3.06 6.12 10.91
N SER A 86 -2.69 7.07 10.05
CA SER A 86 -1.98 8.29 10.49
C SER A 86 -2.90 9.26 11.25
N SER A 87 -2.32 10.19 12.00
CA SER A 87 -3.08 11.08 12.89
C SER A 87 -2.44 12.45 13.13
N SER A 88 -1.52 12.89 12.28
CA SER A 88 -0.78 14.15 12.42
C SER A 88 -0.90 15.02 11.17
N ILE A 89 -0.34 16.23 11.19
CA ILE A 89 -0.04 16.94 9.94
C ILE A 89 0.97 16.10 9.12
N GLY A 90 0.74 15.99 7.82
CA GLY A 90 1.61 15.24 6.90
C GLY A 90 2.95 15.94 6.62
N PRO A 91 3.88 15.27 5.92
CA PRO A 91 3.72 13.99 5.22
C PRO A 91 3.70 12.77 6.15
N HIS A 92 2.89 11.76 5.81
CA HIS A 92 2.80 10.52 6.58
C HIS A 92 3.88 9.56 6.11
N THR A 93 4.77 9.12 7.01
CA THR A 93 5.92 8.31 6.63
C THR A 93 5.97 6.97 7.35
N ILE A 94 6.41 5.96 6.63
CA ILE A 94 6.84 4.66 7.15
C ILE A 94 8.32 4.53 6.86
N THR A 95 9.14 4.47 7.90
CA THR A 95 10.60 4.35 7.81
C THR A 95 11.04 2.96 8.25
N ILE A 96 11.94 2.36 7.48
CA ILE A 96 12.51 1.04 7.74
C ILE A 96 14.04 1.19 7.78
N GLN A 97 14.61 1.02 8.98
CA GLN A 97 16.05 1.03 9.20
C GLN A 97 16.57 -0.41 9.24
N PHE A 98 17.35 -0.81 8.25
CA PHE A 98 18.02 -2.10 8.18
C PHE A 98 19.35 -2.08 8.93
N LEU A 99 19.62 -3.16 9.68
CA LEU A 99 20.89 -3.33 10.40
C LEU A 99 22.08 -3.52 9.45
N LYS A 100 21.85 -4.20 8.32
CA LYS A 100 22.85 -4.43 7.26
C LYS A 100 22.41 -3.73 6.00
N LEU A 101 23.37 -3.40 5.13
CA LEU A 101 23.09 -2.85 3.81
C LEU A 101 22.19 -3.84 3.04
N THR A 102 20.93 -3.48 2.84
CA THR A 102 19.90 -4.40 2.37
C THR A 102 19.51 -4.06 0.94
N LYS A 103 19.42 -5.09 0.10
CA LYS A 103 19.05 -4.93 -1.31
C LYS A 103 17.52 -5.02 -1.45
N VAL A 104 16.88 -3.91 -1.80
CA VAL A 104 15.44 -3.80 -2.04
C VAL A 104 15.15 -3.79 -3.54
N SER A 105 14.13 -4.54 -3.96
CA SER A 105 13.68 -4.64 -5.35
C SER A 105 12.23 -4.24 -5.56
N LYS A 106 11.34 -4.64 -4.65
CA LYS A 106 9.90 -4.39 -4.77
C LYS A 106 9.31 -4.02 -3.41
N ILE A 107 8.38 -3.08 -3.41
CA ILE A 107 7.61 -2.69 -2.25
C ILE A 107 6.15 -3.01 -2.57
N PHE A 108 5.52 -3.80 -1.72
CA PHE A 108 4.11 -4.16 -1.82
C PHE A 108 3.36 -3.45 -0.72
N LEU A 109 2.35 -2.67 -1.09
CA LEU A 109 1.45 -1.97 -0.18
C LEU A 109 0.04 -2.52 -0.40
N LEU A 110 -0.63 -2.95 0.66
CA LEU A 110 -2.00 -3.44 0.59
C LEU A 110 -2.96 -2.29 0.88
N PHE A 111 -3.86 -2.03 -0.08
CA PHE A 111 -4.92 -1.03 0.01
C PHE A 111 -6.29 -1.70 -0.15
N ASN A 112 -7.34 -1.02 0.32
CA ASN A 112 -8.72 -1.41 0.08
C ASN A 112 -9.58 -0.14 -0.07
N TYR A 113 -9.92 0.20 -1.31
CA TYR A 113 -10.64 1.45 -1.58
C TYR A 113 -12.05 1.44 -1.02
N LEU A 114 -12.79 0.32 -1.11
CA LEU A 114 -14.14 0.21 -0.57
C LEU A 114 -14.23 0.57 0.91
N LEU A 115 -13.21 0.20 1.70
CA LEU A 115 -13.20 0.44 3.14
C LEU A 115 -12.52 1.74 3.55
N ASP A 116 -11.58 2.24 2.75
CA ASP A 116 -10.73 3.35 3.12
C ASP A 116 -11.05 4.65 2.38
N GLU A 117 -11.67 4.59 1.20
CA GLU A 117 -12.09 5.75 0.40
C GLU A 117 -11.00 6.85 0.37
N SER A 118 -11.24 7.99 1.04
CA SER A 118 -10.32 9.13 1.13
C SER A 118 -9.04 8.86 1.92
N TYR A 119 -8.97 7.81 2.73
CA TYR A 119 -7.74 7.39 3.42
C TYR A 119 -6.80 6.56 2.52
N THR A 120 -7.25 6.17 1.33
CA THR A 120 -6.46 5.37 0.39
C THR A 120 -5.30 6.21 -0.16
N PRO A 121 -4.03 5.79 -0.03
CA PRO A 121 -2.90 6.54 -0.59
C PRO A 121 -3.02 6.75 -2.11
N CYS A 122 -2.63 7.94 -2.58
CA CYS A 122 -2.62 8.31 -3.99
C CYS A 122 -1.19 8.56 -4.47
N GLU A 123 -0.52 9.58 -3.94
CA GLU A 123 0.86 9.93 -4.30
C GLU A 123 1.83 9.42 -3.23
N ILE A 124 2.81 8.63 -3.67
CA ILE A 124 3.77 7.96 -2.79
C ILE A 124 5.18 8.26 -3.27
N LEU A 125 5.96 8.90 -2.40
CA LEU A 125 7.37 9.20 -2.57
C LEU A 125 8.22 8.16 -1.83
N ILE A 126 9.22 7.61 -2.51
CA ILE A 126 10.23 6.75 -1.92
C ILE A 126 11.52 7.54 -1.74
N LYS A 127 12.09 7.46 -0.53
CA LYS A 127 13.43 7.94 -0.20
C LYS A 127 14.29 6.81 0.32
N ILE A 128 15.59 6.89 0.09
CA ILE A 128 16.58 5.92 0.57
C ILE A 128 17.78 6.63 1.16
N GLY A 129 18.51 5.98 2.06
CA GLY A 129 19.68 6.60 2.66
C GLY A 129 20.50 5.65 3.53
N ASN A 130 21.48 6.24 4.22
CA ASN A 130 22.26 5.55 5.24
C ASN A 130 21.52 5.52 6.59
N ASP A 131 20.80 6.59 6.90
CA ASP A 131 20.00 6.76 8.11
C ASP A 131 18.81 7.71 7.81
N GLU A 132 18.00 8.02 8.82
CA GLU A 132 16.79 8.85 8.70
C GLU A 132 17.08 10.33 8.41
N HIS A 133 18.29 10.81 8.71
CA HIS A 133 18.71 12.19 8.48
C HIS A 133 19.34 12.36 7.09
N ASN A 134 19.95 11.29 6.57
CA ASN A 134 20.64 11.25 5.29
C ASN A 134 19.80 10.51 4.23
N LEU A 135 18.55 10.93 4.07
CA LEU A 135 17.61 10.39 3.08
C LEU A 135 17.60 11.20 1.79
N GLU A 136 17.67 10.50 0.67
CA GLU A 136 17.64 11.07 -0.68
C GLU A 136 16.38 10.66 -1.44
N TYR A 137 15.91 11.56 -2.29
CA TYR A 137 14.82 11.28 -3.22
C TYR A 137 15.21 10.14 -4.16
N LEU A 138 14.39 9.09 -4.20
CA LEU A 138 14.56 8.01 -5.16
C LEU A 138 13.58 8.13 -6.31
N CYS A 139 12.28 8.17 -6.00
CA CYS A 139 11.21 8.21 -6.99
C CYS A 139 9.85 8.52 -6.37
N THR A 140 8.97 9.12 -7.15
CA THR A 140 7.54 9.24 -6.86
C THR A 140 6.73 8.28 -7.74
N THR A 141 5.67 7.71 -7.18
CA THR A 141 4.70 6.84 -7.87
C THR A 141 3.28 7.22 -7.50
N TYR A 142 2.32 6.90 -8.37
CA TYR A 142 0.91 7.24 -8.19
C TYR A 142 0.04 5.99 -8.26
N CYS A 143 -0.82 5.81 -7.27
CA CYS A 143 -1.81 4.75 -7.23
C CYS A 143 -3.10 5.20 -7.93
N ASP A 144 -3.19 4.89 -9.22
CA ASP A 144 -4.43 5.05 -9.99
C ASP A 144 -5.41 3.93 -9.64
N ILE A 145 -6.42 4.27 -8.83
CA ILE A 145 -7.35 3.29 -8.27
C ILE A 145 -8.18 2.56 -9.33
N ASN A 146 -8.42 3.19 -10.50
CA ASN A 146 -9.20 2.61 -11.58
C ASN A 146 -8.52 1.39 -12.24
N LYS A 147 -7.24 1.17 -11.95
CA LYS A 147 -6.47 0.00 -12.41
C LYS A 147 -6.59 -1.20 -11.48
N TYR A 148 -7.30 -1.07 -10.36
CA TYR A 148 -7.42 -2.09 -9.33
C TYR A 148 -8.89 -2.41 -9.02
N SER A 149 -9.12 -3.48 -8.25
CA SER A 149 -10.47 -3.78 -7.75
C SER A 149 -10.89 -2.69 -6.77
N LEU A 150 -12.10 -2.15 -6.97
CA LEU A 150 -12.70 -1.19 -6.06
C LEU A 150 -13.31 -1.87 -4.84
N GLU A 151 -13.74 -3.12 -4.97
CA GLU A 151 -14.50 -3.85 -3.94
C GLU A 151 -13.59 -4.68 -3.01
N ASP A 152 -12.48 -5.20 -3.55
CA ASP A 152 -11.58 -6.10 -2.84
C ASP A 152 -10.24 -5.42 -2.49
N PRO A 153 -9.56 -5.85 -1.41
CA PRO A 153 -8.20 -5.41 -1.14
C PRO A 153 -7.26 -5.79 -2.30
N PHE A 154 -6.27 -4.96 -2.58
CA PHE A 154 -5.32 -5.18 -3.67
C PHE A 154 -3.90 -4.75 -3.28
N TRP A 155 -2.91 -5.39 -3.92
CA TRP A 155 -1.51 -5.03 -3.77
C TRP A 155 -1.13 -3.96 -4.78
N PHE A 156 -0.83 -2.75 -4.29
CA PHE A 156 -0.09 -1.76 -5.05
C PHE A 156 1.40 -2.09 -5.01
N VAL A 157 2.02 -2.28 -6.19
CA VAL A 157 3.39 -2.76 -6.30
C VAL A 157 4.30 -1.70 -6.90
N ILE A 158 5.26 -1.24 -6.12
CA ILE A 158 6.34 -0.37 -6.57
C ILE A 158 7.52 -1.27 -6.97
N ASP A 159 7.70 -1.48 -8.28
CA ASP A 159 8.83 -2.25 -8.82
C ASP A 159 10.00 -1.32 -9.13
N LEU A 160 10.97 -1.25 -8.22
CA LEU A 160 12.13 -0.35 -8.33
C LEU A 160 12.95 -0.61 -9.58
N LYS A 161 12.90 -1.83 -10.15
CA LYS A 161 13.59 -2.13 -11.42
C LYS A 161 13.03 -1.40 -12.64
N LYS A 162 11.74 -1.02 -12.60
CA LYS A 162 11.05 -0.38 -13.71
C LYS A 162 11.13 1.15 -13.66
N ILE A 163 11.63 1.68 -12.55
CA ILE A 163 11.70 3.13 -12.33
C ILE A 163 12.95 3.67 -13.01
N ASN A 164 12.76 4.69 -13.83
CA ASN A 164 13.86 5.34 -14.54
C ASN A 164 14.53 6.35 -13.58
N PHE A 165 15.62 5.92 -12.93
CA PHE A 165 16.35 6.69 -11.91
C PHE A 165 17.20 7.85 -12.47
N LEU A 166 16.80 8.46 -13.58
CA LEU A 166 17.58 9.49 -14.28
C LEU A 166 18.00 10.64 -13.36
N SER A 167 17.23 10.98 -12.32
CA SER A 167 17.56 12.03 -11.34
C SER A 167 18.45 11.58 -10.18
N PHE A 168 18.39 10.31 -9.75
CA PHE A 168 19.25 9.79 -8.67
C PHE A 168 20.69 9.59 -9.17
N PHE A 169 20.86 9.08 -10.39
CA PHE A 169 22.18 8.83 -10.96
C PHE A 169 22.89 10.07 -11.50
N SER A 170 22.15 11.13 -11.83
CA SER A 170 22.74 12.38 -12.32
C SER A 170 23.57 13.10 -11.26
N ASN A 171 23.18 13.03 -9.98
CA ASN A 171 23.90 13.70 -8.90
C ASN A 171 25.17 12.94 -8.47
N TYR A 172 25.26 11.64 -8.74
CA TYR A 172 26.34 10.79 -8.25
C TYR A 172 27.40 10.39 -9.29
N ASN A 173 27.39 10.96 -10.50
CA ASN A 173 28.34 10.61 -11.57
C ASN A 173 28.45 9.07 -11.81
N LEU A 174 27.39 8.31 -11.50
CA LEU A 174 27.37 6.85 -11.60
C LEU A 174 26.97 6.42 -13.03
N LYS A 175 27.82 6.72 -14.02
CA LYS A 175 27.70 6.22 -15.41
C LYS A 175 27.65 4.67 -15.50
N VAL A 176 27.95 3.97 -14.40
CA VAL A 176 28.06 2.50 -14.29
C VAL A 176 26.68 1.80 -14.16
N LEU A 177 25.61 2.51 -13.83
CA LEU A 177 24.29 1.90 -13.57
C LEU A 177 23.32 1.95 -14.77
N LYS A 178 23.85 2.07 -16.00
CA LYS A 178 23.10 1.86 -17.25
C LYS A 178 22.63 0.41 -17.46
N ASN A 179 23.01 -0.51 -16.59
CA ASN A 179 22.58 -1.91 -16.67
C ASN A 179 21.17 -2.10 -16.07
N LYS A 180 20.27 -2.63 -16.91
CA LYS A 180 18.80 -2.83 -16.78
C LYS A 180 18.29 -3.64 -15.56
N ASN A 181 19.01 -3.70 -14.44
CA ASN A 181 18.68 -4.55 -13.28
C ASN A 181 18.97 -3.87 -11.94
N VAL A 182 18.56 -2.61 -11.79
CA VAL A 182 18.80 -1.86 -10.55
C VAL A 182 17.85 -2.36 -9.47
N SER A 183 18.38 -3.21 -8.58
CA SER A 183 17.87 -3.28 -7.21
C SER A 183 18.72 -2.32 -6.40
N ILE A 184 18.12 -1.74 -5.38
CA ILE A 184 18.74 -0.64 -4.64
C ILE A 184 19.27 -1.16 -3.33
N TYR A 185 20.47 -0.72 -2.98
CA TYR A 185 21.04 -0.97 -1.67
C TYR A 185 20.75 0.23 -0.78
N CYS A 186 20.20 -0.01 0.41
CA CYS A 186 20.02 1.04 1.41
C CYS A 186 20.13 0.48 2.83
N HIS A 187 20.49 1.35 3.76
CA HIS A 187 20.34 1.10 5.20
C HIS A 187 19.03 1.66 5.73
N CYS A 188 18.53 2.75 5.13
CA CYS A 188 17.25 3.35 5.46
C CYS A 188 16.36 3.41 4.20
N LEU A 189 15.11 2.97 4.33
CA LEU A 189 14.06 3.10 3.32
C LEU A 189 12.91 3.88 3.95
N GLN A 190 12.49 4.97 3.33
CA GLN A 190 11.34 5.75 3.77
C GLN A 190 10.27 5.80 2.67
N ILE A 191 9.05 5.41 3.04
CA ILE A 191 7.84 5.48 2.20
C ILE A 191 7.04 6.68 2.71
N CYS A 192 6.96 7.73 1.92
CA CYS A 192 6.22 8.95 2.23
C CYS A 192 4.91 8.96 1.44
N ILE A 193 3.77 8.99 2.12
CA ILE A 193 2.49 9.22 1.49
C ILE A 193 2.26 10.73 1.46
N LEU A 194 2.36 11.31 0.27
CA LEU A 194 2.25 12.75 0.04
C LEU A 194 0.79 13.19 -0.04
N SER A 195 -0.07 12.36 -0.63
CA SER A 195 -1.51 12.61 -0.71
C SER A 195 -2.32 11.31 -0.69
N SER A 196 -3.55 11.41 -0.21
CA SER A 196 -4.58 10.35 -0.29
C SER A 196 -5.64 10.71 -1.34
N GLN A 197 -6.46 9.73 -1.72
CA GLN A 197 -7.62 9.96 -2.58
C GLN A 197 -8.56 11.01 -1.98
N HIS A 198 -9.25 11.75 -2.84
CA HIS A 198 -10.17 12.83 -2.43
C HIS A 198 -9.56 13.84 -1.44
N TYR A 199 -8.25 14.05 -1.50
CA TYR A 199 -7.49 14.93 -0.60
C TYR A 199 -7.66 14.59 0.89
N GLY A 200 -7.80 13.31 1.21
CA GLY A 200 -7.88 12.86 2.59
C GLY A 200 -6.70 13.32 3.43
N LYS A 201 -6.98 13.84 4.63
CA LYS A 201 -5.99 14.38 5.56
C LYS A 201 -5.04 13.31 6.10
N ASP A 202 -5.60 12.15 6.44
CA ASP A 202 -4.88 10.99 6.99
C ASP A 202 -4.83 9.86 5.95
N THR A 203 -4.08 8.82 6.26
CA THR A 203 -3.87 7.66 5.37
C THR A 203 -4.12 6.36 6.10
N ARG A 204 -4.48 5.33 5.35
CA ARG A 204 -4.53 3.94 5.83
C ARG A 204 -3.70 3.02 4.94
N VAL A 205 -2.87 2.21 5.57
CA VAL A 205 -2.16 1.12 4.91
C VAL A 205 -2.41 -0.16 5.69
N ARG A 206 -2.84 -1.20 4.99
CA ARG A 206 -3.29 -2.45 5.62
C ARG A 206 -2.12 -3.39 5.90
N GLN A 207 -1.24 -3.56 4.93
CA GLN A 207 -0.09 -4.47 5.02
C GLN A 207 1.04 -3.97 4.13
N ILE A 208 2.29 -4.23 4.52
CA ILE A 208 3.48 -3.91 3.72
C ILE A 208 4.38 -5.13 3.65
N LYS A 209 4.91 -5.41 2.46
CA LYS A 209 5.98 -6.40 2.26
C LYS A 209 7.10 -5.80 1.43
N ILE A 210 8.33 -5.94 1.91
CA ILE A 210 9.53 -5.46 1.22
C ILE A 210 10.25 -6.67 0.65
N TYR A 211 10.47 -6.71 -0.66
CA TYR A 211 11.15 -7.81 -1.29
C TYR A 211 12.52 -7.41 -1.81
N GLY A 212 13.52 -8.18 -1.40
CA GLY A 212 14.87 -8.17 -1.94
C GLY A 212 15.12 -9.39 -2.82
N PRO A 213 16.18 -9.40 -3.63
CA PRO A 213 16.61 -10.59 -4.33
C PRO A 213 17.18 -11.63 -3.34
N ASN A 214 16.93 -12.90 -3.61
CA ASN A 214 17.36 -14.04 -2.82
C ASN A 214 18.87 -14.27 -3.03
N TYR A 215 19.70 -13.65 -2.18
CA TYR A 215 21.17 -13.73 -2.22
C TYR A 215 21.74 -14.56 -1.06
N SER A 216 22.99 -15.01 -1.23
CA SER A 216 23.76 -15.74 -0.22
C SER A 216 23.93 -14.99 1.10
N PHE A 217 23.99 -13.65 1.09
CA PHE A 217 24.06 -12.86 2.33
C PHE A 217 22.88 -13.13 3.27
N TYR A 218 21.68 -13.35 2.71
CA TYR A 218 20.49 -13.71 3.47
C TYR A 218 20.45 -15.19 3.88
N LYS A 219 21.38 -16.03 3.38
CA LYS A 219 21.45 -17.45 3.72
C LYS A 219 21.67 -17.66 5.23
N TYR A 220 22.42 -16.76 5.87
CA TYR A 220 22.66 -16.79 7.32
C TYR A 220 21.52 -16.15 8.12
N ASP A 221 20.79 -15.20 7.53
CA ASP A 221 19.61 -14.56 8.13
C ASP A 221 18.32 -15.40 7.94
N LYS A 222 18.43 -16.62 7.40
CA LYS A 222 17.30 -17.54 7.13
C LYS A 222 16.39 -17.75 8.34
N MET A 223 16.95 -17.84 9.55
CA MET A 223 16.15 -18.04 10.76
C MET A 223 15.21 -16.86 11.05
N ILE A 224 15.60 -15.64 10.65
CA ILE A 224 14.77 -14.44 10.80
C ILE A 224 13.73 -14.39 9.67
N LEU A 225 14.13 -14.76 8.46
CA LEU A 225 13.30 -14.75 7.25
C LEU A 225 12.24 -15.85 7.22
N GLN A 226 12.39 -16.93 7.99
CA GLN A 226 11.46 -18.07 8.06
C GLN A 226 10.34 -17.89 9.09
N LYS A 227 10.41 -16.85 9.94
CA LYS A 227 9.42 -16.60 11.01
C LYS A 227 8.27 -15.66 10.58
N THR A 228 8.19 -15.31 9.30
CA THR A 228 7.18 -14.38 8.73
C THR A 228 6.27 -15.04 7.71
#